data_AF-A0A2V7S853-F1
#
_entry.id   AF-A0A2V7S853-F1
#
_cell.length_a   1.000
_cell.length_b   1.000
_cell.length_c   1.000
_cell.angle_alpha   90.00
_cell.angle_beta   90.00
_cell.angle_gamma   90.00
#
_symmetry.space_group_name_H-M   'P 1'
#
loop_
_entity.id
_entity.type
_entity.pdbx_description
1 polymer ?
#
loop_
_entity_poly.entity_id
_entity_poly.type
_entity_poly.pdbx_seq_one_letter_code
_entity_poly.pdbx_strand_id
1 'polypeptide(L)'
;ELKAQRKAERAELKVQTRRARRLAEALEPLSIRERIRNQWEILDLERRFAEDLDRSVRYALIVFGIVNTGAVLVLTRANVLGGGSGPTVWGVRLFVGLYALLVLNTLRDALQSLRPRLSATPIPSIGMRLVFPHDTPETLLSLSLLPMGANRPSEEDYHRAWQGITGEELSRQLSVASLALSGLGETKLVALRRLYAGVALSLIVTAVLIAAVLAASAL
;
A
#
# COMPACT_ATOMS: atom_id res chain seq x y z
N GLU A 1 -17.69 -62.52 -8.12
CA GLU A 1 -18.06 -61.10 -8.30
C GLU A 1 -18.23 -60.34 -6.97
N LEU A 2 -19.02 -60.82 -6.00
CA LEU A 2 -19.18 -60.21 -4.67
C LEU A 2 -17.88 -59.89 -3.90
N LYS A 3 -16.86 -60.75 -3.98
CA LYS A 3 -15.55 -60.48 -3.35
C LYS A 3 -14.79 -59.33 -3.99
N ALA A 4 -14.95 -59.12 -5.31
CA ALA A 4 -14.32 -58.03 -6.03
C ALA A 4 -15.01 -56.70 -5.71
N GLN A 5 -16.35 -56.69 -5.66
CA GLN A 5 -17.14 -55.53 -5.25
C GLN A 5 -16.82 -55.09 -3.81
N ARG A 6 -16.78 -56.02 -2.84
CA ARG A 6 -16.37 -55.71 -1.46
C ARG A 6 -14.91 -55.22 -1.34
N LYS A 7 -14.02 -55.64 -2.24
CA LYS A 7 -12.62 -55.18 -2.27
C LYS A 7 -12.51 -53.77 -2.87
N ALA A 8 -13.32 -53.46 -3.88
CA ALA A 8 -13.43 -52.12 -4.46
C ALA A 8 -14.02 -51.13 -3.44
N GLU A 9 -15.12 -51.49 -2.78
CA GLU A 9 -15.76 -50.67 -1.73
C GLU A 9 -14.81 -50.38 -0.55
N ARG A 10 -14.05 -51.40 -0.10
CA ARG A 10 -13.01 -51.21 0.93
C ARG A 10 -11.84 -50.34 0.45
N ALA A 11 -11.51 -50.36 -0.84
CA ALA A 11 -10.47 -49.52 -1.40
C ALA A 11 -10.94 -48.05 -1.48
N GLU A 12 -12.19 -47.83 -1.88
CA GLU A 12 -12.82 -46.50 -1.89
C GLU A 12 -12.94 -45.91 -0.48
N LEU A 13 -13.39 -46.69 0.50
CA LEU A 13 -13.43 -46.29 1.91
C LEU A 13 -12.04 -45.94 2.45
N LYS A 14 -10.99 -46.68 2.05
CA LYS A 14 -9.59 -46.35 2.41
C LYS A 14 -9.10 -45.05 1.77
N VAL A 15 -9.50 -44.77 0.53
CA VAL A 15 -9.16 -43.50 -0.13
C VAL A 15 -9.91 -42.34 0.52
N GLN A 16 -11.19 -42.52 0.86
CA GLN A 16 -11.99 -41.50 1.54
C GLN A 16 -11.47 -41.20 2.95
N THR A 17 -11.16 -42.23 3.75
CA THR A 17 -10.57 -42.04 5.09
C THR A 17 -9.19 -41.38 5.03
N ARG A 18 -8.34 -41.72 4.04
CA ARG A 18 -7.07 -41.01 3.80
C ARG A 18 -7.27 -39.55 3.42
N ARG A 19 -8.26 -39.24 2.58
CA ARG A 19 -8.62 -37.85 2.22
C ARG A 19 -9.13 -37.08 3.43
N ALA A 20 -10.04 -37.67 4.20
CA ALA A 20 -10.56 -37.06 5.43
C ALA A 20 -9.45 -36.79 6.45
N ARG A 21 -8.49 -37.70 6.59
CA ARG A 21 -7.34 -37.51 7.47
C ARG A 21 -6.41 -36.39 7.00
N ARG A 22 -6.13 -36.30 5.70
CA ARG A 22 -5.35 -35.18 5.13
C ARG A 22 -6.06 -33.83 5.28
N LEU A 23 -7.38 -33.81 5.14
CA LEU A 23 -8.19 -32.62 5.39
C LEU A 23 -8.18 -32.24 6.88
N ALA A 24 -8.25 -33.21 7.78
CA ALA A 24 -8.15 -32.98 9.22
C ALA A 24 -6.77 -32.43 9.62
N GLU A 25 -5.69 -33.01 9.09
CA GLU A 25 -4.31 -32.50 9.28
C GLU A 25 -4.15 -31.07 8.71
N ALA A 26 -4.84 -30.74 7.62
CA ALA A 26 -4.83 -29.38 7.07
C ALA A 26 -5.65 -28.36 7.88
N LEU A 27 -6.57 -28.83 8.72
CA LEU A 27 -7.43 -27.99 9.58
C LEU A 27 -6.88 -27.88 11.00
N GLU A 28 -5.81 -28.60 11.34
CA GLU A 28 -5.18 -28.55 12.65
C GLU A 28 -4.51 -27.17 12.85
N PRO A 29 -4.69 -26.52 14.01
CA PRO A 29 -4.06 -25.23 14.28
C PRO A 29 -2.54 -25.37 14.23
N LEU A 30 -1.89 -24.48 13.46
CA LEU A 30 -0.44 -24.47 13.33
C LEU A 30 0.26 -24.43 14.69
N SER A 31 1.38 -25.15 14.77
CA SER A 31 2.28 -25.05 15.91
C SER A 31 2.75 -23.60 16.09
N ILE A 32 3.05 -23.19 17.33
CA ILE A 32 3.43 -21.79 17.61
C ILE A 32 4.61 -21.32 16.74
N ARG A 33 5.58 -22.20 16.50
CA ARG A 33 6.75 -21.92 15.67
C ARG A 33 6.39 -21.71 14.21
N GLU A 34 5.54 -22.57 13.65
CA GLU A 34 5.10 -22.46 12.26
C GLU A 34 4.19 -21.24 12.07
N ARG A 35 3.34 -20.94 13.04
CA ARG A 35 2.51 -19.73 13.05
C ARG A 35 3.38 -18.46 13.00
N ILE A 36 4.37 -18.34 13.89
CA ILE A 36 5.29 -17.19 13.91
C ILE A 36 6.05 -17.09 12.59
N ARG A 37 6.57 -18.20 12.05
CA ARG A 37 7.27 -18.22 10.76
C ARG A 37 6.36 -17.71 9.64
N ASN A 38 5.15 -18.25 9.53
CA ASN A 38 4.22 -17.86 8.48
C ASN A 38 3.79 -16.39 8.62
N GLN A 39 3.56 -15.91 9.85
CA GLN A 39 3.26 -14.51 10.09
C GLN A 39 4.42 -13.59 9.67
N TRP A 40 5.66 -14.01 9.92
CA TRP A 40 6.85 -13.28 9.48
C TRP A 40 6.98 -13.25 7.95
N GLU A 41 6.72 -14.37 7.29
CA GLU A 41 6.70 -14.45 5.82
C GLU A 41 5.62 -13.53 5.22
N ILE A 42 4.42 -13.50 5.82
CA ILE A 42 3.34 -12.59 5.39
C ILE A 42 3.76 -11.13 5.57
N LEU A 43 4.35 -10.77 6.71
CA LEU A 43 4.85 -9.42 6.95
C LEU A 43 5.95 -9.01 5.97
N ASP A 44 6.89 -9.90 5.63
CA ASP A 44 7.91 -9.60 4.61
C ASP A 44 7.28 -9.39 3.22
N LEU A 45 6.24 -10.17 2.88
CA LEU A 45 5.50 -10.00 1.64
C LEU A 45 4.73 -8.67 1.60
N GLU A 46 4.03 -8.31 2.69
CA GLU A 46 3.37 -7.01 2.83
C GLU A 46 4.35 -5.84 2.74
N ARG A 47 5.55 -5.98 3.32
CA ARG A 47 6.63 -4.99 3.22
C ARG A 47 7.11 -4.83 1.78
N ARG A 48 7.41 -5.92 1.09
CA ARG A 48 7.81 -5.90 -0.34
C ARG A 48 6.74 -5.26 -1.21
N PHE A 49 5.47 -5.58 -0.95
CA PHE A 49 4.35 -4.95 -1.64
C PHE A 49 4.31 -3.43 -1.40
N ALA A 50 4.54 -2.98 -0.17
CA ALA A 50 4.62 -1.55 0.13
C ALA A 50 5.79 -0.84 -0.58
N GLU A 51 6.95 -1.50 -0.70
CA GLU A 51 8.12 -1.04 -1.46
C GLU A 51 7.80 -0.95 -2.97
N ASP A 52 7.11 -1.93 -3.54
CA ASP A 52 6.67 -1.92 -4.94
C ASP A 52 5.65 -0.81 -5.22
N LEU A 53 4.76 -0.50 -4.25
CA LEU A 53 3.87 0.65 -4.35
C LEU A 53 4.65 1.98 -4.37
N ASP A 54 5.66 2.14 -3.52
CA ASP A 54 6.51 3.35 -3.53
C ASP A 54 7.26 3.49 -4.86
N ARG A 55 7.74 2.37 -5.41
CA ARG A 55 8.37 2.35 -6.72
C ARG A 55 7.40 2.79 -7.82
N SER A 56 6.16 2.32 -7.76
CA SER A 56 5.10 2.69 -8.70
C SER A 56 4.77 4.18 -8.64
N VAL A 57 4.71 4.78 -7.44
CA VAL A 57 4.52 6.23 -7.25
C VAL A 57 5.66 7.03 -7.88
N ARG A 58 6.92 6.61 -7.66
CA ARG A 58 8.09 7.26 -8.26
C ARG A 58 8.04 7.22 -9.78
N TYR A 59 7.70 6.08 -10.37
CA TYR A 59 7.52 5.96 -11.83
C TYR A 59 6.40 6.87 -12.34
N ALA A 60 5.25 6.91 -11.66
CA ALA A 60 4.14 7.79 -12.03
C ALA A 60 4.55 9.26 -12.02
N LEU A 61 5.35 9.69 -11.03
CA LEU A 61 5.89 11.05 -10.96
C LEU A 61 6.88 11.38 -12.08
N ILE A 62 7.74 10.42 -12.48
CA ILE A 62 8.67 10.61 -13.60
C ILE A 62 7.87 10.82 -14.89
N VAL A 63 6.90 9.95 -15.18
CA VAL A 63 6.04 10.07 -16.36
C VAL A 63 5.27 11.39 -16.34
N PHE A 64 4.70 11.75 -15.19
CA PHE A 64 4.02 13.03 -14.99
C PHE A 64 4.95 14.21 -15.29
N GLY A 65 6.18 14.22 -14.76
CA GLY A 65 7.16 15.27 -15.02
C GLY A 65 7.50 15.42 -16.50
N ILE A 66 7.71 14.32 -17.22
CA ILE A 66 7.99 14.32 -18.66
C ILE A 66 6.81 14.88 -19.46
N VAL A 67 5.59 14.39 -19.20
CA VAL A 67 4.36 14.84 -19.88
C VAL A 67 4.15 16.34 -19.70
N ASN A 68 4.25 16.83 -18.46
CA ASN A 68 4.05 18.24 -18.15
C ASN A 68 5.14 19.14 -18.73
N THR A 69 6.39 18.66 -18.77
CA THR A 69 7.49 19.39 -19.41
C THR A 69 7.23 19.55 -20.91
N GLY A 70 6.77 18.48 -21.58
CA GLY A 70 6.33 18.54 -22.98
C GLY A 70 5.21 19.54 -23.20
N ALA A 71 4.21 19.56 -22.31
CA ALA A 71 3.11 20.53 -22.37
C ALA A 71 3.59 21.99 -22.26
N VAL A 72 4.49 22.27 -21.32
CA VAL A 72 5.07 23.61 -21.13
C VAL A 72 5.90 24.04 -22.34
N LEU A 73 6.70 23.15 -22.92
CA LEU A 73 7.47 23.43 -24.14
C LEU A 73 6.57 23.78 -25.32
N VAL A 74 5.46 23.06 -25.49
CA VAL A 74 4.48 23.33 -26.54
C VAL A 74 3.80 24.68 -26.30
N LEU A 75 3.40 24.96 -25.07
CA LEU A 75 2.72 26.19 -24.72
C LEU A 75 3.61 27.43 -24.87
N THR A 76 4.89 27.32 -24.50
CA THR A 76 5.89 28.39 -24.66
C THR A 76 6.24 28.61 -26.12
N ARG A 77 6.44 27.55 -26.91
CA ARG A 77 6.66 27.65 -28.38
C ARG A 77 5.50 28.29 -29.12
N ALA A 78 4.28 27.96 -28.75
CA ALA A 78 3.08 28.44 -29.44
C ALA A 78 2.73 29.91 -29.10
N ASN A 79 3.53 30.59 -28.27
CA ASN A 79 3.37 31.99 -27.87
C ASN A 79 1.93 32.35 -27.40
N VAL A 80 1.22 31.35 -26.87
CA VAL A 80 -0.21 31.38 -26.54
C VAL A 80 -0.58 32.45 -25.50
N LEU A 81 0.41 32.89 -24.73
CA LEU A 81 0.25 33.91 -23.70
C LEU A 81 0.43 35.34 -24.23
N GLY A 82 0.94 35.52 -25.45
CA GLY A 82 1.26 36.82 -26.04
C GLY A 82 0.12 37.45 -26.85
N GLY A 83 -0.36 38.61 -26.40
CA GLY A 83 -0.78 39.73 -27.28
C GLY A 83 -2.16 39.74 -27.96
N GLY A 84 -2.98 38.68 -27.92
CA GLY A 84 -4.29 38.69 -28.60
C GLY A 84 -5.48 39.05 -27.70
N SER A 85 -6.38 39.93 -28.17
CA SER A 85 -7.58 40.40 -27.44
C SER A 85 -8.89 39.79 -27.95
N GLY A 86 -8.89 38.49 -28.30
CA GLY A 86 -10.07 37.78 -28.81
C GLY A 86 -10.68 36.78 -27.81
N PRO A 87 -11.97 36.41 -27.96
CA PRO A 87 -12.63 35.40 -27.10
C PRO A 87 -11.95 34.03 -27.14
N THR A 88 -11.32 33.67 -28.25
CA THR A 88 -10.47 32.48 -28.39
C THR A 88 -9.25 32.50 -27.45
N VAL A 89 -8.59 33.65 -27.30
CA VAL A 89 -7.42 33.80 -26.40
C VAL A 89 -7.84 33.64 -24.93
N TRP A 90 -9.01 34.16 -24.57
CA TRP A 90 -9.58 33.96 -23.23
C TRP A 90 -9.89 32.49 -22.95
N GLY A 91 -10.45 31.78 -23.93
CA GLY A 91 -10.70 30.34 -23.85
C GLY A 91 -9.41 29.52 -23.65
N VAL A 92 -8.34 29.86 -24.37
CA VAL A 92 -7.05 29.18 -24.21
C VAL A 92 -6.40 29.49 -22.86
N ARG A 93 -6.48 30.73 -22.37
CA ARG A 93 -6.02 31.09 -21.01
C ARG A 93 -6.77 30.33 -19.92
N LEU A 94 -8.10 30.20 -20.05
CA LEU A 94 -8.92 29.40 -19.15
C LEU A 94 -8.49 27.92 -19.18
N PHE A 95 -8.28 27.36 -20.38
CA PHE A 95 -7.82 25.99 -20.55
C PHE A 95 -6.46 25.74 -19.89
N VAL A 96 -5.50 26.64 -20.08
CA VAL A 96 -4.18 26.60 -19.41
C VAL A 96 -4.33 26.68 -17.89
N GLY A 97 -5.21 27.54 -17.38
CA GLY A 97 -5.51 27.64 -15.95
C GLY A 97 -6.10 26.36 -15.37
N LEU A 98 -7.05 25.73 -16.07
CA LEU A 98 -7.62 24.44 -15.70
C LEU A 98 -6.59 23.31 -15.74
N TYR A 99 -5.70 23.32 -16.72
CA TYR A 99 -4.59 22.37 -16.79
C TYR A 99 -3.63 22.56 -15.60
N ALA A 100 -3.26 23.80 -15.26
CA ALA A 100 -2.41 24.07 -14.10
C ALA A 100 -3.08 23.60 -12.79
N LEU A 101 -4.38 23.81 -12.62
CA LEU A 101 -5.15 23.28 -11.49
C LEU A 101 -5.11 21.75 -11.43
N LEU A 102 -5.28 21.09 -12.57
CA LEU A 102 -5.17 19.63 -12.67
C LEU A 102 -3.78 19.15 -12.24
N VAL A 103 -2.72 19.82 -12.69
CA VAL A 103 -1.33 19.50 -12.35
C VAL A 103 -1.09 19.65 -10.84
N LEU A 104 -1.54 20.76 -10.25
CA LEU A 104 -1.42 21.00 -8.81
C LEU A 104 -2.21 19.96 -8.00
N ASN A 105 -3.41 19.60 -8.45
CA ASN A 105 -4.21 18.58 -7.77
C ASN A 105 -3.55 17.19 -7.86
N THR A 106 -3.00 16.84 -9.01
CA THR A 106 -2.27 15.57 -9.20
C THR A 106 -1.00 15.52 -8.36
N LEU A 107 -0.29 16.66 -8.25
CA LEU A 107 0.89 16.79 -7.39
C LEU A 107 0.53 16.64 -5.91
N ARG A 108 -0.61 17.20 -5.48
CA ARG A 108 -1.16 17.02 -4.13
C ARG A 108 -1.45 15.54 -3.85
N ASP A 109 -2.05 14.83 -4.79
CA ASP A 109 -2.32 13.39 -4.66
C ASP A 109 -1.02 12.58 -4.58
N ALA A 110 0.00 12.95 -5.36
CA ALA A 110 1.33 12.33 -5.27
C ALA A 110 1.99 12.57 -3.91
N LEU A 111 1.94 13.80 -3.38
CA LEU A 111 2.44 14.15 -2.06
C LEU A 111 1.73 13.35 -0.96
N GLN A 112 0.41 13.16 -1.07
CA GLN A 112 -0.34 12.34 -0.12
C GLN A 112 0.00 10.84 -0.22
N SER A 113 0.39 10.37 -1.40
CA SER A 113 0.83 8.98 -1.62
C SER A 113 2.25 8.72 -1.11
N LEU A 114 3.13 9.73 -1.16
CA LEU A 114 4.52 9.68 -0.66
C LEU A 114 4.67 9.98 0.83
N ARG A 115 3.68 10.62 1.48
CA ARG A 115 3.79 10.99 2.88
C ARG A 115 3.87 9.71 3.75
N PRO A 116 4.96 9.50 4.51
CA PRO A 116 5.05 8.35 5.41
C PRO A 116 3.98 8.50 6.49
N ARG A 117 2.92 7.70 6.43
CA ARG A 117 1.80 7.75 7.40
C ARG A 117 2.13 7.13 8.76
N LEU A 118 3.33 6.58 8.91
CA LEU A 118 3.83 6.00 10.16
C LEU A 118 3.95 7.02 11.30
N SER A 119 3.98 8.32 11.00
CA SER A 119 4.16 9.37 12.00
C SER A 119 2.87 9.87 12.69
N ALA A 120 1.68 9.39 12.30
CA ALA A 120 0.44 9.96 12.81
C ALA A 120 -0.68 8.96 13.14
N THR A 121 -0.46 7.66 12.91
CA THR A 121 -1.40 6.66 13.41
C THR A 121 -0.75 6.08 14.66
N PRO A 122 -1.05 6.58 15.87
CA PRO A 122 -0.95 5.71 17.02
C PRO A 122 -1.85 4.53 16.63
N ILE A 123 -1.24 3.39 16.30
CA ILE A 123 -1.98 2.13 16.33
C ILE A 123 -2.69 2.21 17.66
N PRO A 124 -4.03 2.24 17.72
CA PRO A 124 -4.70 2.26 18.99
C PRO A 124 -4.14 1.04 19.67
N SER A 125 -3.28 1.26 20.67
CA SER A 125 -3.02 0.25 21.66
C SER A 125 -4.42 -0.21 21.99
N ILE A 126 -4.76 -1.46 21.70
CA ILE A 126 -5.97 -2.07 22.23
C ILE A 126 -5.65 -2.24 23.73
N GLY A 127 -5.56 -1.11 24.41
CA GLY A 127 -5.96 -0.88 25.77
C GLY A 127 -7.48 -0.73 25.73
N MET A 128 -8.15 -1.77 25.23
CA MET A 128 -9.18 -2.30 26.11
C MET A 128 -8.40 -2.86 27.28
N ARG A 129 -8.36 -2.03 28.32
CA ARG A 129 -7.87 -2.30 29.66
C ARG A 129 -8.53 -3.61 30.12
N LEU A 130 -7.95 -4.77 29.79
CA LEU A 130 -8.03 -5.91 30.70
C LEU A 130 -7.09 -5.53 31.83
N VAL A 131 -7.65 -4.80 32.79
CA VAL A 131 -7.09 -4.62 34.12
C VAL A 131 -6.92 -6.03 34.66
N PHE A 132 -5.74 -6.62 34.43
CA PHE A 132 -5.25 -7.64 35.33
C PHE A 132 -4.75 -6.88 36.56
N PRO A 133 -5.36 -7.08 37.73
CA PRO A 133 -4.98 -6.37 38.93
C PRO A 133 -3.74 -7.05 39.47
N HIS A 134 -2.55 -6.74 38.98
CA HIS A 134 -1.29 -6.93 39.71
C HIS A 134 -0.30 -5.86 39.27
N ASP A 135 0.08 -5.04 40.25
CA ASP A 135 1.11 -4.02 40.18
C ASP A 135 2.40 -4.56 39.57
N THR A 136 2.75 -4.14 38.35
CA THR A 136 4.14 -4.06 37.90
C THR A 136 4.28 -2.93 36.89
N PRO A 137 5.24 -2.00 37.06
CA PRO A 137 5.55 -0.97 36.09
C PRO A 137 6.50 -1.56 35.03
N GLU A 138 6.08 -2.62 34.35
CA GLU A 138 6.91 -3.23 33.31
C GLU A 138 6.27 -2.97 31.96
N THR A 139 6.96 -2.11 31.23
CA THR A 139 6.73 -1.70 29.85
C THR A 139 6.58 -2.95 29.00
N LEU A 140 5.34 -3.41 28.85
CA LEU A 140 4.97 -4.39 27.82
C LEU A 140 5.53 -3.85 26.52
N LEU A 141 6.56 -4.53 26.00
CA LEU A 141 7.08 -4.33 24.66
C LEU A 141 5.88 -4.38 23.73
N SER A 142 5.35 -3.22 23.37
CA SER A 142 4.82 -3.13 22.04
C SER A 142 6.07 -3.27 21.17
N LEU A 143 6.13 -4.30 20.33
CA LEU A 143 6.61 -4.08 18.96
C LEU A 143 5.68 -3.04 18.33
N SER A 144 5.69 -1.82 18.90
CA SER A 144 5.46 -0.57 18.24
C SER A 144 6.39 -0.66 17.06
N LEU A 145 5.79 -0.93 15.90
CA LEU A 145 6.43 -0.87 14.61
C LEU A 145 6.99 0.55 14.48
N LEU A 146 8.19 0.73 15.03
CA LEU A 146 8.99 1.92 15.13
C LEU A 146 8.29 3.13 15.78
N PRO A 147 8.65 3.52 17.01
CA PRO A 147 8.62 4.93 17.34
C PRO A 147 9.72 5.59 16.50
N MET A 148 9.40 5.99 15.27
CA MET A 148 10.21 6.96 14.54
C MET A 148 10.04 8.30 15.23
N GLY A 149 10.84 8.53 16.27
CA GLY A 149 10.82 9.71 17.12
C GLY A 149 11.67 9.52 18.37
N ALA A 150 11.93 10.62 19.09
CA ALA A 150 12.93 10.79 20.16
C ALA A 150 12.88 9.85 21.39
N ASN A 151 11.99 8.87 21.42
CA ASN A 151 11.89 7.86 22.48
C ASN A 151 12.31 6.49 21.94
N ARG A 152 13.56 6.37 21.49
CA ARG A 152 14.16 5.06 21.23
C ARG A 152 14.52 4.45 22.60
N PRO A 153 14.03 3.24 22.93
CA PRO A 153 14.49 2.57 24.15
C PRO A 153 16.02 2.37 24.09
N SER A 154 16.67 2.33 25.26
CA SER A 154 18.09 2.02 25.34
C SER A 154 18.36 0.62 24.77
N GLU A 155 19.57 0.39 24.27
CA GLU A 155 19.97 -0.88 23.65
C GLU A 155 19.85 -2.05 24.65
N GLU A 156 20.32 -1.85 25.89
CA GLU A 156 20.15 -2.81 26.98
C GLU A 156 18.68 -3.16 27.27
N ASP A 157 17.81 -2.16 27.36
CA ASP A 157 16.39 -2.40 27.67
C ASP A 157 15.69 -3.14 26.52
N TYR A 158 16.08 -2.84 25.28
CA TYR A 158 15.60 -3.56 24.11
C TYR A 158 16.02 -5.04 24.14
N HIS A 159 17.28 -5.32 24.44
CA HIS A 159 17.79 -6.70 24.51
C HIS A 159 17.14 -7.50 25.65
N ARG A 160 17.01 -6.93 26.85
CA ARG A 160 16.36 -7.61 27.97
C ARG A 160 14.91 -7.96 27.65
N ALA A 161 14.20 -7.04 27.02
CA ALA A 161 12.80 -7.25 26.72
C ALA A 161 12.59 -8.32 25.62
N TRP A 162 13.51 -8.46 24.67
CA TRP A 162 13.51 -9.59 23.72
C TRP A 162 13.77 -10.95 24.36
N GLN A 163 14.59 -11.01 25.41
CA GLN A 163 14.88 -12.26 26.12
C GLN A 163 13.67 -12.79 26.90
N GLY A 164 12.76 -11.91 27.32
CA GLY A 164 11.56 -12.25 28.09
C GLY A 164 10.29 -12.53 27.26
N ILE A 165 10.33 -12.37 25.94
CA ILE A 165 9.14 -12.53 25.08
C ILE A 165 8.76 -14.01 24.96
N THR A 166 7.49 -14.32 25.20
CA THR A 166 6.92 -15.65 24.94
C THR A 166 6.49 -15.76 23.48
N GLY A 167 6.45 -17.00 22.96
CA GLY A 167 6.02 -17.25 21.58
C GLY A 167 4.59 -16.77 21.29
N GLU A 168 3.67 -16.90 22.26
CA GLU A 168 2.29 -16.43 22.12
C GLU A 168 2.22 -14.90 22.04
N GLU A 169 2.98 -14.20 22.87
CA GLU A 169 3.04 -12.74 22.85
C GLU A 169 3.64 -12.22 21.55
N LEU A 170 4.70 -12.87 21.04
CA LEU A 170 5.26 -12.57 19.73
C LEU A 170 4.24 -12.79 18.60
N SER A 171 3.54 -13.94 18.61
CA SER A 171 2.50 -14.26 17.62
C SER A 171 1.36 -13.24 17.64
N ARG A 172 0.98 -12.73 18.82
CA ARG A 172 -0.03 -11.68 18.98
C ARG A 172 0.44 -10.38 18.36
N GLN A 173 1.66 -9.94 18.68
CA GLN A 173 2.22 -8.70 18.15
C GLN A 173 2.38 -8.74 16.62
N LEU A 174 2.82 -9.88 16.07
CA LEU A 174 2.91 -10.10 14.63
C LEU A 174 1.54 -10.03 13.93
N SER A 175 0.49 -10.55 14.56
CA SER A 175 -0.87 -10.47 14.01
C SER A 175 -1.40 -9.03 13.98
N VAL A 176 -1.13 -8.26 15.03
CA VAL A 176 -1.49 -6.84 15.10
C VAL A 176 -0.71 -6.04 14.04
N ALA A 177 0.57 -6.36 13.87
CA ALA A 177 1.41 -5.76 12.85
C ALA A 177 0.84 -5.97 11.44
N SER A 178 0.50 -7.21 11.08
CA SER A 178 -0.04 -7.54 9.76
C SER A 178 -1.40 -6.87 9.52
N LEU A 179 -2.27 -6.83 10.54
CA LEU A 179 -3.55 -6.13 10.44
C LEU A 179 -3.36 -4.62 10.18
N ALA A 180 -2.39 -4.00 10.88
CA ALA A 180 -2.07 -2.59 10.69
C ALA A 180 -1.47 -2.31 9.29
N LEU A 181 -0.55 -3.15 8.82
CA LEU A 181 0.05 -3.03 7.49
C LEU A 181 -0.99 -3.22 6.38
N SER A 182 -1.90 -4.19 6.53
CA SER A 182 -3.01 -4.42 5.61
C SER A 182 -3.89 -3.17 5.46
N GLY A 183 -4.28 -2.53 6.56
CA GLY A 183 -5.05 -1.28 6.53
C GLY A 183 -4.31 -0.10 5.87
N LEU A 184 -3.00 0.00 6.09
CA LEU A 184 -2.16 1.00 5.40
C LEU A 184 -2.07 0.72 3.89
N GLY A 185 -2.01 -0.55 3.49
CA GLY A 185 -1.98 -0.98 2.09
C GLY A 185 -3.21 -0.52 1.31
N GLU A 186 -4.42 -0.75 1.84
CA GLU A 186 -5.67 -0.34 1.19
C GLU A 186 -5.75 1.17 0.95
N THR A 187 -5.42 1.96 1.97
CA THR A 187 -5.45 3.43 1.85
C THR A 187 -4.40 3.94 0.86
N LYS A 188 -3.23 3.32 0.80
CA LYS A 188 -2.17 3.64 -0.16
C LYS A 188 -2.58 3.28 -1.59
N LEU A 189 -3.26 2.15 -1.79
CA LEU A 189 -3.81 1.75 -3.10
C LEU A 189 -4.85 2.74 -3.63
N VAL A 190 -5.74 3.24 -2.77
CA VAL A 190 -6.73 4.26 -3.18
C VAL A 190 -6.04 5.56 -3.61
N ALA A 191 -5.03 6.01 -2.85
CA ALA A 191 -4.25 7.18 -3.21
C ALA A 191 -3.48 6.97 -4.54
N LEU A 192 -2.90 5.79 -4.73
CA LEU A 192 -2.19 5.43 -5.95
C LEU A 192 -3.13 5.41 -7.16
N ARG A 193 -4.34 4.85 -7.04
CA ARG A 193 -5.34 4.87 -8.11
C ARG A 193 -5.72 6.29 -8.53
N ARG A 194 -5.88 7.21 -7.57
CA ARG A 194 -6.14 8.63 -7.85
C ARG A 194 -4.97 9.28 -8.58
N LEU A 195 -3.73 9.00 -8.15
CA LEU A 195 -2.53 9.48 -8.83
C LEU A 195 -2.48 9.00 -10.29
N TYR A 196 -2.66 7.70 -10.55
CA TYR A 196 -2.67 7.17 -11.92
C TYR A 196 -3.78 7.78 -12.78
N ALA A 197 -4.97 8.00 -12.21
CA ALA A 197 -6.06 8.68 -12.91
C ALA A 197 -5.67 10.13 -13.28
N GLY A 198 -5.04 10.86 -12.37
CA GLY A 198 -4.54 12.22 -12.62
C GLY A 198 -3.45 12.25 -13.68
N VAL A 199 -2.49 11.31 -13.65
CA VAL A 199 -1.44 11.18 -14.66
C VAL A 199 -2.04 10.84 -16.03
N ALA A 200 -2.97 9.89 -16.11
CA ALA A 200 -3.65 9.54 -17.36
C ALA A 200 -4.42 10.72 -17.95
N LEU A 201 -5.16 11.46 -17.10
CA LEU A 201 -5.86 12.66 -17.53
C LEU A 201 -4.90 13.74 -18.02
N SER A 202 -3.77 13.96 -17.31
CA SER A 202 -2.75 14.91 -17.74
C SER A 202 -2.18 14.55 -19.12
N LEU A 203 -1.96 13.26 -19.40
CA LEU A 203 -1.47 12.78 -20.68
C LEU A 203 -2.48 13.02 -21.81
N ILE A 204 -3.77 12.75 -21.58
CA ILE A 204 -4.83 13.03 -22.55
C ILE A 204 -4.91 14.53 -22.84
N VAL A 205 -4.92 15.37 -21.79
CA VAL A 205 -5.03 16.83 -21.96
C VAL A 205 -3.80 17.39 -22.68
N THR A 206 -2.60 16.90 -22.36
CA THR A 206 -1.37 17.27 -23.08
C THR A 206 -1.43 16.84 -24.54
N ALA A 207 -1.91 15.64 -24.85
CA ALA A 207 -2.04 15.17 -26.23
C ALA A 207 -3.03 16.03 -27.03
N VAL A 208 -4.18 16.38 -26.44
CA VAL A 208 -5.17 17.29 -27.04
C VAL A 208 -4.57 18.67 -27.26
N LEU A 209 -3.81 19.20 -26.29
CA LEU A 209 -3.13 20.49 -26.42
C LEU A 209 -2.14 20.47 -27.60
N ILE A 210 -1.32 19.42 -27.71
CA ILE A 210 -0.35 19.26 -28.80
C ILE A 210 -1.07 19.19 -30.14
N ALA A 211 -2.12 18.36 -30.25
CA ALA A 211 -2.88 18.21 -31.48
C ALA A 211 -3.56 19.53 -31.91
N ALA A 212 -4.12 20.28 -30.96
CA ALA A 212 -4.74 21.57 -31.22
C ALA A 212 -3.72 22.61 -31.70
N VAL A 213 -2.54 22.67 -31.10
CA VAL A 213 -1.45 23.56 -31.53
C VAL A 213 -0.95 23.18 -32.92
N LEU A 214 -0.74 21.88 -33.20
CA LEU A 214 -0.31 21.41 -34.51
C LEU A 214 -1.34 21.76 -35.60
N ALA A 215 -2.62 21.51 -35.34
CA ALA A 215 -3.70 21.87 -36.27
C ALA A 215 -3.73 23.39 -36.52
N ALA A 216 -3.61 24.20 -35.47
CA ALA A 216 -3.59 25.66 -35.59
C ALA A 216 -2.34 26.19 -36.32
N SER A 217 -1.21 25.47 -36.28
CA SER A 217 0.02 25.83 -37.01
C SER A 217 0.07 25.34 -38.45
N ALA A 218 -0.81 24.41 -38.84
CA ALA A 218 -0.91 23.86 -40.20
C ALA A 218 -1.94 24.59 -41.09
N LEU A 219 -2.78 25.44 -40.48
CA LEU A 219 -3.70 26.38 -41.11
C LEU A 219 -3.00 27.74 -41.32
#